data_AF-A0A9Q3C1F6-F1
#
_entry.id   AF-A0A9Q3C1F6-F1
#
_cell.length_a   1.000
_cell.length_b   1.000
_cell.length_c   1.000
_cell.angle_alpha   90.00
_cell.angle_beta   90.00
_cell.angle_gamma   90.00
#
_symmetry.space_group_name_H-M   'P 1'
#
loop_
_entity.id
_entity.type
_entity.pdbx_description
1 polymer ?
#
loop_
_entity_poly.entity_id
_entity_poly.type
_entity_poly.pdbx_seq_one_letter_code
_entity_poly.pdbx_strand_id
1 'polypeptide(L)'
;MGHMSEDRTKGKVASTAWWLKWENELSGYINTCERCQKANRKHGRKYGLIQHIEELRHPWETINMDWVTGLVPGVKENFNA
;
A
#
# COMPACT_ATOMS: atom_id res chain seq x y z
N MET A 1 22.26 -1.74 -10.75
CA MET A 1 22.23 -2.19 -9.35
C MET A 1 20.79 -2.07 -8.85
N GLY A 2 20.21 -3.16 -8.33
CA GLY A 2 18.80 -3.20 -7.92
C GLY A 2 18.60 -2.67 -6.50
N HIS A 3 17.55 -1.86 -6.30
CA HIS A 3 17.08 -1.41 -4.99
C HIS A 3 16.12 -2.46 -4.41
N MET A 4 16.69 -3.58 -3.94
CA MET A 4 15.94 -4.69 -3.36
C MET A 4 15.35 -4.31 -1.99
N SER A 5 14.41 -5.11 -1.48
CA SER A 5 13.94 -4.95 -0.11
C SER A 5 15.10 -5.07 0.89
N GLU A 6 14.93 -4.48 2.07
CA GLU A 6 15.93 -4.51 3.14
C GLU A 6 16.34 -5.94 3.48
N ASP A 7 15.37 -6.84 3.65
CA ASP A 7 15.61 -8.25 3.98
C ASP A 7 16.44 -8.97 2.92
N ARG A 8 16.16 -8.72 1.63
CA ARG A 8 16.94 -9.31 0.53
C ARG A 8 18.36 -8.78 0.49
N THR A 9 18.53 -7.50 0.80
CA THR A 9 19.85 -6.88 0.85
C THR A 9 20.66 -7.44 2.02
N LYS A 10 20.05 -7.57 3.20
CA LYS A 10 20.64 -8.22 4.38
C LYS A 10 21.05 -9.66 4.09
N GLY A 11 20.16 -10.47 3.52
CA GLY A 11 20.45 -11.86 3.19
C GLY A 11 21.61 -12.02 2.21
N LYS A 12 21.69 -11.13 1.20
CA LYS A 12 22.80 -11.17 0.24
C LYS A 12 24.13 -10.81 0.88
N VAL A 13 24.19 -9.73 1.66
CA VAL A 13 25.42 -9.33 2.36
C VAL A 13 25.89 -10.43 3.29
N ALA A 14 24.99 -10.99 4.11
CA ALA A 14 25.29 -12.10 5.02
C ALA A 14 25.88 -13.33 4.30
N SER A 15 25.46 -13.60 3.06
CA SER A 15 25.96 -14.73 2.27
C SER A 15 27.31 -14.50 1.59
N THR A 16 27.73 -13.24 1.43
CA THR A 16 28.90 -12.87 0.61
C THR A 16 30.04 -12.21 1.37
N ALA A 17 29.75 -11.59 2.52
CA ALA A 17 30.73 -10.80 3.27
C ALA A 17 30.38 -10.77 4.76
N TRP A 18 31.39 -10.53 5.60
CA TRP A 18 31.22 -10.37 7.04
C TRP A 18 32.22 -9.35 7.58
N TRP A 19 31.73 -8.43 8.43
CA TRP A 19 32.55 -7.48 9.18
C TRP A 19 31.85 -7.03 10.47
N LEU A 20 32.58 -6.36 11.37
CA LEU A 20 32.02 -5.89 12.63
C LEU A 20 30.93 -4.83 12.36
N LYS A 21 29.74 -4.99 12.97
CA LYS A 21 28.59 -4.08 12.81
C LYS A 21 28.02 -3.95 11.39
N TRP A 22 28.26 -4.94 10.52
CA TRP A 22 27.80 -4.92 9.13
C TRP A 22 26.30 -4.66 8.96
N GLU A 23 25.47 -5.22 9.85
CA GLU A 23 24.02 -5.01 9.82
C GLU A 23 23.62 -3.55 10.09
N ASN A 24 24.32 -2.89 11.02
CA ASN A 24 24.05 -1.50 11.39
C ASN A 24 24.46 -0.56 10.26
N GLU A 25 25.63 -0.80 9.66
CA GLU A 25 26.10 -0.02 8.51
C GLU A 25 25.20 -0.20 7.30
N LEU A 26 24.75 -1.44 7.03
CA LEU A 26 23.81 -1.73 5.95
C LEU A 26 22.46 -1.05 6.17
N SER A 27 21.93 -1.10 7.40
CA SER A 27 20.68 -0.42 7.75
C SER A 27 20.82 1.08 7.61
N GLY A 28 21.97 1.66 8.00
CA GLY A 28 22.29 3.08 7.77
C GLY A 28 22.33 3.43 6.29
N TYR A 29 22.96 2.60 5.45
CA TYR A 29 23.00 2.78 4.00
C TYR A 29 21.59 2.75 3.39
N ILE A 30 20.76 1.78 3.76
CA ILE A 30 19.38 1.66 3.24
C ILE A 30 18.53 2.87 3.65
N ASN A 31 18.69 3.34 4.89
CA ASN A 31 17.98 4.51 5.41
C ASN A 31 18.39 5.84 4.76
N THR A 32 19.64 5.93 4.29
CA THR A 32 20.18 7.12 3.60
C THR A 32 20.03 7.06 2.08
N CYS A 33 19.72 5.90 1.52
CA CYS A 33 19.56 5.72 0.07
C CYS A 33 18.27 6.36 -0.46
N GLU A 34 18.37 7.48 -1.15
CA GLU A 34 17.24 8.23 -1.72
C GLU A 34 16.30 7.38 -2.57
N ARG A 35 16.84 6.51 -3.44
CA ARG A 35 16.04 5.64 -4.31
C ARG A 35 15.23 4.62 -3.51
N CYS A 36 15.82 4.02 -2.48
CA CYS A 36 15.11 3.10 -1.58
C CYS A 36 13.99 3.82 -0.83
N GLN A 37 14.26 5.03 -0.32
CA GLN A 37 13.27 5.83 0.43
C GLN A 37 12.11 6.32 -0.45
N LYS A 38 12.38 6.65 -1.72
CA LYS A 38 11.34 7.05 -2.69
C LYS A 38 10.49 5.87 -3.15
N ALA A 39 11.10 4.71 -3.41
CA ALA A 39 10.42 3.53 -3.90
C ALA A 39 9.63 2.81 -2.80
N ASN A 40 10.22 2.64 -1.62
CA ASN A 40 9.61 1.96 -0.49
C ASN A 40 8.91 2.96 0.41
N ARG A 41 7.78 3.50 -0.07
CA ARG A 41 6.89 4.26 0.81
C ARG A 41 6.44 3.36 1.96
N LYS A 42 6.70 3.77 3.20
CA LYS A 42 6.14 3.08 4.37
C LYS A 42 4.61 3.11 4.26
N HIS A 43 3.98 1.96 4.07
CA HIS A 43 2.52 1.80 4.09
C HIS A 43 1.91 1.94 5.50
N GLY A 44 2.66 2.52 6.45
CA GLY A 44 2.31 2.61 7.86
C GLY A 44 1.66 3.92 8.28
N ARG A 45 1.01 4.67 7.36
CA ARG A 45 0.05 5.67 7.87
C ARG A 45 -0.97 4.88 8.67
N LYS A 46 -1.08 5.18 9.98
CA LYS A 46 -2.13 4.61 10.82
C LYS A 46 -3.43 4.77 10.03
N TYR A 47 -4.13 3.66 9.79
CA TYR A 47 -5.47 3.72 9.26
C TYR A 47 -6.23 4.73 10.13
N GLY A 48 -6.82 5.74 9.51
CA GLY A 48 -7.63 6.71 10.25
C GLY A 48 -8.71 5.97 11.02
N LEU A 49 -9.21 6.58 12.10
CA LEU A 49 -10.42 6.07 12.73
C LEU A 49 -11.52 5.99 11.67
N ILE A 50 -12.25 4.88 11.64
CA ILE A 50 -13.46 4.75 10.83
C ILE A 50 -14.35 5.94 11.19
N GLN A 51 -14.78 6.72 10.18
CA GLN A 51 -15.74 7.78 10.42
C GLN A 51 -17.06 7.13 10.84
N HIS A 52 -17.53 7.49 12.03
CA HIS A 52 -18.83 7.04 12.51
C HIS A 52 -19.93 7.77 11.75
N ILE A 53 -20.85 7.01 11.15
CA ILE A 53 -22.07 7.55 10.55
C ILE A 53 -23.11 7.64 11.66
N GLU A 54 -23.79 8.78 11.79
CA GLU A 54 -24.88 8.92 12.76
C GLU A 54 -26.02 7.96 12.43
N GLU A 55 -26.65 7.39 13.45
CA GLU A 55 -27.79 6.50 13.28
C GLU A 55 -29.00 7.28 12.77
N LEU A 56 -29.49 6.91 11.59
CA LEU A 56 -30.67 7.52 10.98
C LEU A 56 -31.93 7.06 11.74
N ARG A 57 -32.79 8.01 12.11
CA ARG A 57 -34.01 7.77 12.91
C ARG A 57 -35.24 7.52 12.04
N HIS A 58 -35.19 7.93 10.78
CA HIS A 58 -36.33 7.86 9.87
C HIS A 58 -35.92 7.33 8.48
N PRO A 59 -36.83 6.63 7.78
CA PRO A 59 -36.60 6.26 6.39
C PRO A 59 -36.27 7.49 5.52
N TRP A 60 -35.33 7.33 4.59
CA TRP A 60 -34.93 8.35 3.59
C TRP A 60 -34.23 9.60 4.14
N GLU A 61 -33.76 9.57 5.39
CA GLU A 61 -33.07 10.70 6.02
C GLU A 61 -31.71 11.03 5.38
N THR A 62 -31.00 10.02 4.88
CA THR A 62 -29.76 10.21 4.12
C THR A 62 -29.70 9.25 2.93
N ILE A 63 -29.37 9.76 1.75
CA ILE A 63 -29.16 8.98 0.53
C ILE A 63 -27.74 9.24 0.04
N ASN A 64 -26.90 8.21 0.08
CA ASN A 64 -25.55 8.25 -0.49
C ASN A 64 -25.61 7.67 -1.90
N MET A 65 -25.01 8.37 -2.88
CA MET A 65 -24.94 7.91 -4.27
C MET A 65 -23.51 8.03 -4.77
N ASP A 66 -23.08 7.06 -5.58
CA ASP A 66 -21.78 7.06 -6.23
C ASP A 66 -21.92 6.64 -7.70
N TRP A 67 -20.99 7.07 -8.54
CA TRP A 67 -20.98 6.76 -9.97
C TRP A 67 -20.22 5.48 -10.25
N VAL A 68 -20.91 4.47 -10.74
CA VAL A 68 -20.26 3.28 -11.31
C VAL A 68 -19.83 3.59 -12.74
N THR A 69 -18.53 3.63 -12.99
CA THR A 69 -17.95 3.81 -14.34
C THR A 69 -17.30 2.53 -14.83
N GLY A 70 -17.04 2.42 -16.14
CA GLY A 70 -16.37 1.25 -16.73
C GLY A 70 -17.26 0.02 -16.93
N LEU A 71 -18.59 0.21 -16.94
CA LEU A 71 -19.52 -0.86 -17.32
C LEU A 71 -19.29 -1.26 -18.77
N VAL A 72 -19.27 -2.58 -19.03
CA VAL A 72 -19.24 -3.09 -20.40
C VAL A 72 -20.48 -2.60 -21.15
N PRO A 73 -20.36 -2.24 -22.45
CA PRO A 73 -21.52 -1.96 -23.26
C PRO A 73 -22.51 -3.11 -23.16
N GLY A 74 -23.79 -2.81 -22.95
CA GLY A 74 -24.82 -3.83 -22.80
C GLY A 74 -24.76 -4.85 -23.93
N VAL A 75 -24.51 -6.12 -23.57
CA VAL A 75 -24.61 -7.23 -24.51
C VAL A 75 -26.08 -7.34 -24.90
N LYS A 76 -26.39 -7.65 -26.16
CA LYS A 76 -27.76 -7.65 -26.70
C LYS A 76 -28.74 -8.60 -25.98
N GLU A 77 -28.25 -9.44 -25.08
CA GLU A 77 -29.08 -10.27 -24.20
C GLU A 77 -29.15 -9.63 -22.81
N ASN A 78 -30.08 -8.68 -22.70
CA ASN A 78 -30.52 -8.15 -21.42
C ASN A 78 -31.49 -9.18 -20.81
N PHE A 79 -31.11 -9.85 -19.73
CA PHE A 79 -31.99 -10.76 -18.96
C PHE A 79 -33.03 -10.04 -18.08
N ASN A 80 -33.19 -8.72 -18.25
CA ASN A 80 -34.18 -7.87 -17.57
C ASN A 80 -35.21 -7.29 -18.55
N ALA A 81 -35.52 -8.02 -19.63
CA ALA A 81 -36.64 -7.70 -20.52
C ALA A 81 -37.94 -8.32 -19.97
#